data_AF-A0A1I6YPN3-F1
#
_entry.id   AF-A0A1I6YPN3-F1
#
_cell.length_a   1.000
_cell.length_b   1.000
_cell.length_c   1.000
_cell.angle_alpha   90.00
_cell.angle_beta   90.00
_cell.angle_gamma   90.00
#
_symmetry.space_group_name_H-M   'P 1'
#
loop_
_entity.id
_entity.type
_entity.pdbx_description
1 polymer ?
#
loop_
_entity_poly.entity_id
_entity_poly.type
_entity_poly.pdbx_seq_one_letter_code
_entity_poly.pdbx_strand_id
1 'polypeptide(L)'
;MRSAGFVKNAAIYSICIVFAWWLSSFGKPLNGLTQWVMDTAYSTFGSGLSGSYEADADPIRFVALILMVLIYATILFLLTRLVLRKFQANR
;
A
#
# COMPACT_ATOMS: atom_id res chain seq x y z
N MET A 1 21.12 -20.12 -5.31
CA MET A 1 19.75 -20.60 -4.98
C MET A 1 18.97 -19.64 -4.06
N ARG A 2 19.53 -19.14 -2.95
CA ARG A 2 18.84 -18.16 -2.07
C ARG A 2 18.48 -16.83 -2.75
N SER A 3 19.35 -16.32 -3.62
CA SER A 3 19.12 -15.07 -4.35
C SER A 3 17.92 -15.16 -5.32
N ALA A 4 17.80 -16.24 -6.09
CA ALA A 4 16.71 -16.42 -7.05
C ALA A 4 15.32 -16.43 -6.38
N GLY A 5 15.20 -17.08 -5.21
CA GLY A 5 13.96 -17.07 -4.43
C GLY A 5 13.61 -15.69 -3.86
N PHE A 6 14.62 -14.95 -3.40
CA PHE A 6 14.45 -13.57 -2.95
C PHE A 6 14.01 -12.64 -4.08
N VAL A 7 14.71 -12.68 -5.22
CA VAL A 7 14.40 -11.86 -6.41
C VAL A 7 12.98 -12.13 -6.89
N LYS A 8 12.55 -13.40 -6.94
CA LYS A 8 11.17 -13.75 -7.29
C LYS A 8 10.14 -13.12 -6.34
N ASN A 9 10.36 -13.22 -5.03
CA ASN A 9 9.43 -12.66 -4.05
C ASN A 9 9.40 -11.13 -4.12
N ALA A 10 10.57 -10.49 -4.29
CA ALA A 10 10.67 -9.05 -4.48
C ALA A 10 9.89 -8.60 -5.72
N ALA A 11 10.05 -9.28 -6.86
CA ALA A 11 9.32 -8.98 -8.08
C ALA A 11 7.79 -9.10 -7.91
N ILE A 12 7.30 -10.18 -7.28
CA ILE A 12 5.87 -10.35 -7.01
C ILE A 12 5.36 -9.24 -6.08
N TYR A 13 6.13 -8.89 -5.04
CA TYR A 13 5.77 -7.82 -4.12
C TYR A 13 5.71 -6.45 -4.81
N SER A 14 6.67 -6.14 -5.69
CA SER A 14 6.65 -4.91 -6.50
C SER A 14 5.40 -4.82 -7.37
N ILE A 15 4.97 -5.93 -7.99
CA ILE A 15 3.70 -5.98 -8.75
C ILE A 15 2.50 -5.71 -7.82
N CYS A 16 2.50 -6.27 -6.61
CA CYS A 16 1.45 -6.03 -5.62
C CYS A 16 1.39 -4.56 -5.19
N ILE A 17 2.53 -3.87 -5.06
CA ILE A 17 2.58 -2.42 -4.78
C ILE A 17 1.92 -1.63 -5.90
N VAL A 18 2.30 -1.88 -7.17
CA VAL A 18 1.73 -1.17 -8.32
C VAL A 18 0.23 -1.40 -8.40
N PHE A 19 -0.22 -2.64 -8.19
CA PHE A 19 -1.64 -2.97 -8.22
C PHE A 19 -2.41 -2.36 -7.03
N ALA A 20 -1.83 -2.33 -5.83
CA ALA A 20 -2.39 -1.64 -4.68
C ALA A 20 -2.54 -0.14 -4.94
N TRP A 21 -1.53 0.49 -5.55
CA TRP A 21 -1.57 1.91 -5.93
C TRP A 21 -2.73 2.20 -6.89
N TRP A 22 -2.89 1.34 -7.90
CA TRP A 22 -4.01 1.41 -8.81
C TRP A 22 -5.34 1.22 -8.09
N LEU A 23 -5.48 0.26 -7.18
CA LEU A 23 -6.71 0.03 -6.41
C LEU A 23 -7.09 1.20 -5.48
N SER A 24 -6.10 1.97 -5.01
CA SER A 24 -6.29 3.17 -4.19
C SER A 24 -6.62 4.43 -5.01
N SER A 25 -6.47 4.40 -6.33
CA SER A 25 -6.70 5.55 -7.22
C SER A 25 -8.18 5.92 -7.34
N PHE A 26 -8.50 7.15 -7.74
CA PHE A 26 -9.88 7.65 -7.81
C PHE A 26 -10.84 6.71 -8.58
N GLY A 27 -12.02 6.47 -8.01
CA GLY A 27 -13.04 5.58 -8.58
C GLY A 27 -12.72 4.08 -8.51
N LYS A 28 -11.67 3.69 -7.78
CA LYS A 28 -11.27 2.29 -7.60
C LYS A 28 -11.71 1.75 -6.24
N PRO A 29 -11.78 0.41 -6.08
CA PRO A 29 -12.43 -0.21 -4.92
C PRO A 29 -11.84 0.16 -3.56
N LEU A 30 -10.54 0.48 -3.47
CA LEU A 30 -9.89 0.83 -2.21
C LEU A 30 -9.79 2.35 -2.01
N ASN A 31 -10.25 3.16 -2.96
CA ASN A 31 -10.11 4.61 -2.90
C ASN A 31 -10.84 5.22 -1.71
N GLY A 32 -12.11 4.86 -1.49
CA GLY A 32 -12.90 5.41 -0.38
C GLY A 32 -12.29 5.12 0.99
N LEU A 33 -11.80 3.88 1.19
CA LEU A 33 -11.10 3.52 2.42
C LEU A 33 -9.77 4.27 2.57
N THR A 34 -9.02 4.41 1.46
CA THR A 34 -7.75 5.16 1.46
C THR A 34 -7.98 6.63 1.82
N GLN A 35 -8.98 7.28 1.21
CA GLN A 35 -9.34 8.67 1.52
C GLN A 35 -9.75 8.84 2.97
N TRP A 36 -10.61 7.94 3.48
CA TRP A 36 -11.02 7.97 4.88
C TRP A 36 -9.82 7.90 5.85
N VAL A 37 -8.84 7.04 5.57
CA VAL A 37 -7.62 6.97 6.40
C VAL A 37 -6.77 8.23 6.27
N MET A 38 -6.61 8.78 5.06
CA MET A 38 -5.88 10.03 4.83
C MET A 38 -6.51 11.18 5.63
N ASP A 39 -7.83 11.35 5.56
CA ASP A 39 -8.54 12.40 6.27
C ASP A 39 -8.50 12.21 7.79
N THR A 40 -8.62 10.96 8.25
CA THR A 40 -8.47 10.65 9.68
C THR A 40 -7.07 10.99 10.17
N ALA A 41 -6.02 10.62 9.44
CA ALA A 41 -4.64 10.95 9.77
C ALA A 41 -4.43 12.46 9.81
N TYR A 42 -4.91 13.19 8.80
CA TYR A 42 -4.81 14.65 8.76
C TYR A 42 -5.53 15.32 9.93
N SER A 43 -6.74 14.87 10.27
CA SER A 43 -7.49 15.42 11.41
C SER A 43 -6.79 15.23 12.75
N THR A 44 -6.02 14.15 12.88
CA THR A 44 -5.33 13.77 14.13
C THR A 44 -3.98 14.44 14.26
N PHE A 45 -3.22 14.56 13.16
CA PHE A 45 -1.82 15.00 13.18
C PHE A 45 -1.60 16.37 12.53
N GLY A 46 -2.60 16.91 11.82
CA GLY A 46 -2.48 18.12 10.98
C GLY A 46 -2.05 19.37 11.71
N SER A 47 -2.41 19.52 13.00
CA SER A 47 -1.98 20.64 13.83
C SER A 47 -0.45 20.73 13.98
N GLY A 48 0.25 19.59 13.86
CA GLY A 48 1.71 19.50 13.91
C GLY A 48 2.45 20.05 12.69
N LEU A 49 1.73 20.40 11.60
CA LEU A 49 2.35 20.93 10.38
C LEU A 49 2.70 22.42 10.45
N SER A 50 2.03 23.17 11.33
CA SER A 50 2.02 24.64 11.39
C SER A 50 3.38 25.34 11.54
N GLY A 51 4.44 24.62 11.93
CA GLY A 51 5.77 25.19 12.17
C GLY A 51 6.88 24.75 11.21
N SER A 52 6.65 23.77 10.33
CA SER A 52 7.74 23.13 9.57
C SER A 52 7.45 22.91 8.09
N TYR A 53 6.21 23.14 7.65
CA TYR A 53 5.78 22.88 6.29
C TYR A 53 5.08 24.09 5.68
N GLU A 54 5.18 24.21 4.36
CA GLU A 54 4.42 25.21 3.60
C GLU A 54 2.91 24.98 3.77
N ALA A 55 2.12 26.04 3.63
CA ALA A 55 0.68 26.01 3.91
C ALA A 55 -0.09 24.95 3.08
N ASP A 56 0.39 24.65 1.87
CA ASP A 56 -0.21 23.67 0.97
C ASP A 56 0.44 22.27 1.02
N ALA A 57 1.48 22.10 1.84
CA ALA A 57 2.14 20.82 2.00
C ALA A 57 1.33 19.91 2.91
N ASP A 58 0.91 18.76 2.39
CA ASP A 58 0.18 17.73 3.13
C ASP A 58 0.99 16.42 3.24
N PRO A 59 2.12 16.43 3.98
CA PRO A 59 2.95 15.25 4.15
C PRO A 59 2.22 14.16 4.95
N ILE A 60 1.23 14.52 5.78
CA ILE A 60 0.48 13.56 6.60
C ILE A 60 -0.39 12.68 5.71
N ARG A 61 -1.23 13.28 4.86
CA ARG A 61 -2.06 12.50 3.92
C ARG A 61 -1.19 11.70 2.95
N PHE A 62 -0.06 12.25 2.52
CA PHE A 62 0.89 11.53 1.68
C PHE A 62 1.46 10.29 2.37
N VAL A 63 1.97 10.41 3.60
CA VAL A 63 2.47 9.27 4.37
C VAL A 63 1.38 8.25 4.62
N ALA A 64 0.17 8.70 4.96
CA ALA A 64 -0.99 7.81 5.13
C ALA A 64 -1.29 7.00 3.86
N LEU A 65 -1.25 7.64 2.67
CA LEU A 65 -1.39 6.95 1.39
C LEU A 65 -0.31 5.88 1.18
N ILE A 66 0.96 6.21 1.42
CA ILE A 66 2.08 5.25 1.30
C ILE A 66 1.85 4.04 2.22
N LEU A 67 1.50 4.28 3.48
CA LEU A 67 1.25 3.21 4.45
C LEU A 67 0.09 2.31 4.02
N MET A 68 -1.02 2.90 3.57
CA MET A 68 -2.18 2.12 3.09
C MET A 68 -1.83 1.25 1.89
N VAL A 69 -1.10 1.80 0.91
CA VAL A 69 -0.62 1.03 -0.24
C VAL A 69 0.27 -0.14 0.20
N LEU A 70 1.19 0.08 1.15
CA LEU A 70 2.06 -1.00 1.65
C LEU A 70 1.28 -2.08 2.39
N ILE A 71 0.26 -1.69 3.16
CA ILE A 71 -0.66 -2.64 3.81
C ILE A 71 -1.39 -3.49 2.76
N TYR A 72 -1.99 -2.84 1.76
CA TYR A 72 -2.69 -3.53 0.68
C TYR A 72 -1.75 -4.43 -0.12
N ALA A 73 -0.55 -3.96 -0.46
CA ALA A 73 0.46 -4.74 -1.17
C ALA A 73 0.87 -5.99 -0.37
N THR A 74 1.01 -5.86 0.95
CA THR A 74 1.31 -6.98 1.84
C THR A 74 0.18 -8.01 1.83
N ILE A 75 -1.07 -7.58 1.94
CA ILE A 75 -2.24 -8.46 1.87
C ILE A 75 -2.29 -9.18 0.52
N LEU A 76 -2.15 -8.45 -0.58
CA LEU A 76 -2.14 -8.99 -1.95
C LEU A 76 -1.01 -10.00 -2.15
N PHE A 77 0.19 -9.72 -1.65
CA PHE A 77 1.33 -10.62 -1.73
C PHE A 77 1.09 -11.93 -0.97
N LEU A 78 0.54 -11.83 0.25
CA LEU A 78 0.19 -13.01 1.05
C LEU A 78 -0.89 -13.85 0.35
N LEU A 79 -1.94 -13.23 -0.17
CA LEU A 79 -2.98 -13.91 -0.94
C LEU A 79 -2.42 -14.59 -2.19
N THR A 80 -1.59 -13.88 -2.96
CA THR A 80 -0.93 -14.42 -4.14
C THR A 80 -0.08 -15.63 -3.80
N ARG A 81 0.68 -15.57 -2.70
CA ARG A 81 1.50 -16.69 -2.22
C ARG A 81 0.67 -17.88 -1.78
N LEU A 82 -0.46 -17.66 -1.11
CA LEU A 82 -1.41 -18.72 -0.73
C LEU A 82 -1.99 -19.41 -1.97
N VAL A 83 -2.41 -18.63 -2.97
CA VAL A 83 -2.93 -19.13 -4.23
C VAL A 83 -1.88 -19.96 -4.97
N LEU A 84 -0.65 -19.44 -5.13
CA LEU A 84 0.44 -20.16 -5.78
C LEU A 84 0.78 -21.48 -5.07
N ARG A 85 0.81 -21.49 -3.74
CA ARG A 85 1.05 -22.71 -2.96
C ARG A 85 -0.06 -23.74 -3.17
N LYS A 86 -1.32 -23.31 -3.19
CA LYS A 86 -2.47 -24.19 -3.42
C LYS A 86 -2.42 -24.84 -4.81
N PHE A 87 -2.07 -24.07 -5.84
CA PHE A 87 -1.90 -24.60 -7.19
C PHE A 87 -0.73 -25.59 -7.31
N GLN A 88 0.35 -25.39 -6.55
CA GLN A 88 1.47 -26.32 -6.51
C GLN A 88 1.15 -27.61 -5.75
N ALA A 89 0.31 -27.55 -4.72
CA ALA A 89 -0.10 -28.72 -3.95
C ALA A 89 -1.14 -29.59 -4.68
N ASN A 90 -1.91 -29.00 -5.59
CA ASN A 90 -2.91 -29.69 -6.41
C ASN A 90 -2.34 -30.22 -7.76
N ARG A 91 -1.03 -30.04 -8.01
CA ARG A 91 -0.31 -30.61 -9.15
C ARG A 91 0.52 -31.79 -8.67
#